data_AF-A0ABD3FVC6-F1
#
_entry.id   AF-A0ABD3FVC6-F1
#
_cell.length_a   1.000
_cell.length_b   1.000
_cell.length_c   1.000
_cell.angle_alpha   90.00
_cell.angle_beta   90.00
_cell.angle_gamma   90.00
#
_symmetry.space_group_name_H-M   'P 1'
#
loop_
_entity.id
_entity.type
_entity.pdbx_description
1 polymer ?
#
loop_
_entity_poly.entity_id
_entity_poly.type
_entity_poly.pdbx_seq_one_letter_code
_entity_poly.pdbx_strand_id
1 'polypeptide(L)'
;MRGFLLLLLALAAALASATYTQKTTVCNLACERGTTCKLQEVMCVKAPCNPIPTCVPIESEPACTKTCPKNEVCQINSDDNSQYCYNLCAATTCLTGTTCQLEQVQCIRAPCPPVAVCKPIKTPCTKRVLRKTDNE
;
A
#
# COMPACT_ATOMS: atom_id res chain seq x y z
N MET A 1 65.81 -4.11 -26.43
CA MET A 1 65.65 -3.24 -25.25
C MET A 1 64.20 -3.38 -24.75
N ARG A 2 63.79 -4.44 -24.05
CA ARG A 2 64.02 -4.71 -22.61
C ARG A 2 63.76 -3.50 -21.67
N GLY A 3 62.78 -2.65 -22.00
CA GLY A 3 62.53 -1.42 -21.23
C GLY A 3 61.06 -1.13 -20.89
N PHE A 4 60.12 -2.05 -21.14
CA PHE A 4 58.68 -1.76 -20.97
C PHE A 4 57.95 -2.71 -20.01
N LEU A 5 58.68 -3.51 -19.23
CA LEU A 5 58.09 -4.51 -18.32
C LEU A 5 58.37 -4.25 -16.83
N LEU A 6 58.83 -3.05 -16.48
CA LEU A 6 59.13 -2.68 -15.08
C LEU A 6 58.32 -1.48 -14.56
N LEU A 7 57.39 -0.93 -15.36
CA LEU A 7 56.60 0.24 -14.95
C LEU A 7 55.27 -0.09 -14.24
N LEU A 8 54.91 -1.37 -14.09
CA LEU A 8 53.58 -1.78 -13.61
C LEU A 8 53.54 -2.26 -12.13
N LEU A 9 54.62 -2.10 -11.36
CA LEU A 9 54.75 -2.70 -10.03
C LEU A 9 54.74 -1.74 -8.83
N ALA A 10 54.34 -0.47 -8.99
CA ALA A 10 54.47 0.52 -7.90
C ALA A 10 53.22 1.37 -7.60
N LEU A 11 52.00 0.89 -7.89
CA LEU A 11 50.76 1.59 -7.50
C LEU A 11 49.86 0.71 -6.63
N ALA A 12 50.38 0.23 -5.51
CA ALA A 12 49.60 -0.53 -4.53
C ALA A 12 50.00 -0.17 -3.09
N ALA A 13 49.69 1.05 -2.64
CA ALA A 13 49.62 1.38 -1.21
C ALA A 13 49.07 2.80 -1.00
N ALA A 14 47.76 2.93 -0.82
CA ALA A 14 47.12 3.91 0.09
C ALA A 14 45.60 3.92 -0.10
N LEU A 15 44.93 2.79 0.15
CA LEU A 15 43.50 2.83 0.49
C LEU A 15 43.43 3.02 2.01
N ALA A 16 43.60 4.26 2.46
CA ALA A 16 43.23 4.64 3.81
C ALA A 16 41.70 4.67 3.87
N SER A 17 41.10 3.58 4.33
CA SER A 17 39.69 3.56 4.71
C SER A 17 39.53 4.49 5.92
N ALA A 18 39.23 5.75 5.67
CA ALA A 18 38.76 6.65 6.72
C ALA A 18 37.46 6.06 7.26
N THR A 19 37.52 5.43 8.43
CA THR A 19 36.34 5.04 9.19
C THR A 19 35.64 6.33 9.63
N TYR A 20 34.72 6.79 8.79
CA TYR A 20 33.89 7.94 9.07
C TYR A 20 32.90 7.54 10.16
N THR A 21 33.08 8.10 11.36
CA THR A 21 32.08 8.04 12.43
C THR A 21 30.88 8.86 11.95
N GLN A 22 29.95 8.22 11.24
CA GLN A 22 28.72 8.85 10.78
C GLN A 22 27.91 9.20 12.02
N LYS A 23 27.93 10.48 12.41
CA LYS A 23 26.96 11.02 13.36
C LYS A 23 25.60 10.81 12.69
N THR A 24 24.81 9.86 13.19
CA THR A 24 23.49 9.54 12.65
C THR A 24 22.60 10.78 12.80
N THR A 25 22.43 11.54 11.72
CA THR A 25 21.43 12.60 11.70
C THR A 25 20.05 11.94 11.76
N VAL A 26 19.28 12.24 12.80
CA VAL A 26 17.93 11.72 12.99
C VAL A 26 16.93 12.83 12.69
N CYS A 27 15.80 12.46 12.09
CA CYS A 27 14.70 13.40 11.84
C CYS A 27 13.86 13.57 13.11
N ASN A 28 14.07 14.67 13.84
CA ASN A 28 13.38 14.99 15.09
C ASN A 28 12.65 16.36 15.03
N LEU A 29 12.44 16.92 13.84
CA LEU A 29 11.72 18.19 13.71
C LEU A 29 10.24 18.01 14.04
N ALA A 30 9.73 18.91 14.87
CA ALA A 30 8.29 19.08 15.04
C ALA A 30 7.74 19.82 13.82
N CYS A 31 7.06 19.08 12.94
CA CYS A 31 6.49 19.61 11.71
C CYS A 31 5.02 20.03 11.91
N GLU A 32 4.59 21.04 11.16
CA GLU A 32 3.20 21.50 11.16
C GLU A 32 2.25 20.44 10.59
N ARG A 33 0.94 20.59 10.84
CA ARG A 33 -0.07 19.65 10.32
C ARG A 33 0.02 19.54 8.79
N GLY A 34 -0.02 18.31 8.27
CA GLY A 34 0.07 18.05 6.83
C GLY A 34 1.50 17.92 6.31
N THR A 35 2.51 18.02 7.18
CA THR A 35 3.92 17.83 6.82
C THR A 35 4.58 16.76 7.69
N THR A 36 5.66 16.14 7.19
CA THR A 36 6.44 15.11 7.88
C THR A 36 7.92 15.39 7.77
N CYS A 37 8.69 14.98 8.79
CA CYS A 37 10.14 15.14 8.80
C CYS A 37 10.78 14.08 7.89
N LYS A 38 11.51 14.50 6.85
CA LYS A 38 12.38 13.62 6.06
C LYS A 38 13.81 14.17 6.06
N LEU A 39 14.80 13.28 5.99
CA LEU A 39 16.19 13.63 5.77
C LEU A 39 16.40 13.89 4.27
N GLN A 40 16.75 15.11 3.90
CA GLN A 40 17.08 15.47 2.52
C GLN A 40 18.59 15.42 2.31
N GLU A 41 19.03 14.72 1.26
CA GLU A 41 20.42 14.78 0.84
C GLU A 41 20.74 16.16 0.27
N VAL A 42 21.96 16.62 0.56
CA VAL A 42 22.43 17.95 0.13
C VAL A 42 23.76 17.83 -0.58
N MET A 43 23.95 18.67 -1.60
CA MET A 43 25.26 18.89 -2.17
C MET A 43 26.01 19.90 -1.30
N CYS A 44 27.20 19.54 -0.84
CA CYS A 44 28.05 20.40 -0.04
C CYS A 44 29.41 20.60 -0.72
N VAL A 45 30.05 21.74 -0.46
CA VAL A 45 31.34 22.09 -1.08
C VAL A 45 32.48 21.18 -0.59
N LYS A 46 32.37 20.65 0.64
CA LYS A 46 33.37 19.76 1.25
C LYS A 46 32.68 18.59 1.96
N ALA A 47 33.02 17.38 1.54
CA ALA A 47 32.56 16.16 2.18
C ALA A 47 33.07 16.04 3.62
N PRO A 48 32.32 15.39 4.52
CA PRO A 48 31.07 14.65 4.29
C PRO A 48 29.81 15.55 4.27
N CYS A 49 28.92 15.30 3.31
CA CYS A 49 27.61 15.96 3.28
C CYS A 49 26.64 15.17 4.16
N ASN A 50 26.35 15.69 5.35
CA ASN A 50 25.33 15.10 6.21
C ASN A 50 23.94 15.53 5.71
N PRO A 51 22.97 14.60 5.61
CA PRO A 51 21.62 14.96 5.19
C PRO A 51 20.99 15.90 6.21
N ILE A 52 20.10 16.78 5.75
CA ILE A 52 19.44 17.81 6.56
C ILE A 52 18.00 17.36 6.86
N PRO A 53 17.56 17.39 8.13
CA PRO A 53 16.15 17.21 8.46
C PRO A 53 15.32 18.37 7.88
N THR A 54 14.28 18.05 7.10
CA THR A 54 13.38 19.03 6.51
C THR A 54 11.92 18.57 6.66
N CYS A 55 11.01 19.48 7.00
CA CYS A 55 9.58 19.22 6.95
C CYS A 55 9.10 19.31 5.50
N VAL A 56 8.58 18.21 4.96
CA VAL A 56 8.03 18.12 3.61
C VAL A 56 6.53 17.83 3.67
N PRO A 57 5.74 18.25 2.67
CA PRO A 57 4.34 17.84 2.58
C PRO A 57 4.19 16.32 2.69
N ILE A 58 3.18 15.87 3.43
CA ILE A 58 2.79 14.47 3.40
C ILE A 58 2.16 14.23 2.03
N GLU A 59 2.90 13.57 1.14
CA GLU A 59 2.35 13.08 -0.12
C GLU A 59 1.21 12.13 0.22
N SER A 60 -0.01 12.47 -0.23
CA SER A 60 -1.16 11.59 -0.08
C SER A 60 -0.92 10.34 -0.92
N GLU A 61 -1.11 9.16 -0.33
CA GLU A 61 -1.09 7.89 -1.06
C GLU A 61 -1.99 7.99 -2.30
N PRO A 62 -1.63 7.32 -3.41
CA PRO A 62 -2.41 7.39 -4.63
C PRO A 62 -3.85 6.96 -4.33
N ALA A 63 -4.80 7.85 -4.62
CA ALA A 63 -6.22 7.55 -4.46
C ALA A 63 -6.74 6.89 -5.74
N CYS A 64 -7.56 5.85 -5.60
CA CYS A 64 -8.19 5.19 -6.74
C CYS A 64 -9.32 6.08 -7.27
N THR A 65 -9.21 6.53 -8.52
CA THR A 65 -10.15 7.45 -9.18
C THR A 65 -11.02 6.77 -10.24
N LYS A 66 -10.72 5.51 -10.58
CA LYS A 66 -11.45 4.76 -11.60
C LYS A 66 -12.85 4.38 -11.10
N THR A 67 -13.86 4.72 -11.89
CA THR A 67 -15.24 4.28 -11.67
C THR A 67 -15.37 2.80 -12.02
N CYS A 68 -15.82 1.99 -11.07
CA CYS A 68 -16.05 0.57 -11.26
C CYS A 68 -17.54 0.23 -11.43
N PRO A 69 -17.86 -0.87 -12.13
CA PRO A 69 -19.21 -1.43 -12.20
C PRO A 69 -19.81 -1.72 -10.82
N LYS A 70 -21.12 -1.96 -10.80
CA LYS A 70 -21.82 -2.36 -9.57
C LYS A 70 -21.20 -3.63 -9.00
N ASN A 71 -20.93 -3.62 -7.69
CA ASN A 71 -20.30 -4.71 -6.93
C ASN A 71 -18.79 -4.92 -7.16
N GLU A 72 -18.09 -3.93 -7.71
CA GLU A 72 -16.64 -3.93 -7.82
C GLU A 72 -16.03 -2.74 -7.06
N VAL A 73 -14.82 -2.93 -6.55
CA VAL A 73 -14.05 -1.92 -5.82
C VAL A 73 -12.80 -1.56 -6.58
N CYS A 74 -12.53 -0.26 -6.68
CA CYS A 74 -11.31 0.26 -7.28
C CYS A 74 -10.11 -0.07 -6.38
N GLN A 75 -9.11 -0.73 -6.94
CA GLN A 75 -7.85 -1.10 -6.30
C GLN A 75 -6.68 -0.54 -7.12
N ILE A 76 -5.56 -0.29 -6.44
CA ILE A 76 -4.29 0.14 -7.07
C ILE A 76 -3.30 -1.02 -6.94
N ASN A 77 -2.69 -1.40 -8.06
CA ASN A 77 -1.57 -2.33 -8.06
C ASN A 77 -0.33 -1.63 -7.50
N SER A 78 0.28 -2.19 -6.45
CA SER A 78 1.44 -1.61 -5.77
C SER A 78 2.71 -1.58 -6.64
N ASP A 79 2.79 -2.41 -7.69
CA ASP A 79 3.99 -2.53 -8.51
C ASP A 79 4.09 -1.42 -9.57
N ASP A 80 2.97 -1.09 -10.21
CA ASP A 80 2.91 -0.18 -11.37
C ASP A 80 1.93 0.99 -11.19
N ASN A 81 1.31 1.11 -10.01
CA ASN A 81 0.25 2.07 -9.69
C ASN A 81 -0.96 2.01 -10.64
N SER A 82 -1.14 0.91 -11.38
CA SER A 82 -2.29 0.75 -12.27
C SER A 82 -3.58 0.54 -11.48
N GLN A 83 -4.67 1.13 -11.96
CA GLN A 83 -5.99 1.05 -11.30
C GLN A 83 -6.87 -0.03 -11.95
N TYR A 84 -7.38 -0.96 -11.15
CA TYR A 84 -8.24 -2.04 -11.60
C TYR A 84 -9.49 -2.17 -10.73
N CYS A 85 -10.52 -2.83 -11.28
CA CYS A 85 -11.75 -3.09 -10.55
C CYS A 85 -11.73 -4.53 -10.06
N TYR A 86 -11.91 -4.69 -8.75
CA TYR A 86 -11.84 -5.96 -8.06
C TYR A 86 -13.22 -6.37 -7.55
N ASN A 87 -13.63 -7.60 -7.88
CA ASN A 87 -14.89 -8.16 -7.41
C ASN A 87 -14.67 -8.90 -6.09
N LEU A 88 -15.02 -8.26 -4.96
CA LEU A 88 -14.93 -8.83 -3.62
C LEU A 88 -15.78 -10.10 -3.44
N CYS A 89 -16.92 -10.19 -4.14
CA CYS A 89 -17.79 -11.35 -4.09
C CYS A 89 -17.24 -12.55 -4.88
N ALA A 90 -16.44 -12.33 -5.91
CA ALA A 90 -15.78 -13.43 -6.64
C ALA A 90 -14.75 -14.17 -5.77
N ALA A 91 -14.14 -13.47 -4.81
CA ALA A 91 -13.22 -14.05 -3.85
C ALA A 91 -13.91 -14.66 -2.60
N THR A 92 -15.23 -14.47 -2.46
CA THR A 92 -15.98 -14.92 -1.27
C THR A 92 -16.83 -16.13 -1.61
N THR A 93 -16.59 -17.26 -0.95
CA THR A 93 -17.44 -18.45 -1.07
C THR A 93 -18.53 -18.43 0.00
N CYS A 94 -19.78 -18.24 -0.42
CA CYS A 94 -20.93 -18.27 0.48
C CYS A 94 -21.53 -19.69 0.59
N LEU A 95 -22.03 -20.03 1.78
CA LEU A 95 -22.72 -21.30 2.04
C LEU A 95 -24.04 -21.40 1.24
N THR A 96 -24.51 -22.63 0.99
CA THR A 96 -25.81 -22.88 0.36
C THR A 96 -26.94 -22.17 1.12
N GLY A 97 -27.84 -21.51 0.38
CA GLY A 97 -28.93 -20.71 0.97
C GLY A 97 -28.53 -19.28 1.30
N THR A 98 -27.29 -18.86 1.02
CA THR A 98 -26.82 -17.47 1.16
C THR A 98 -26.32 -16.88 -0.17
N THR A 99 -26.30 -15.56 -0.27
CA THR A 99 -25.81 -14.80 -1.43
C THR A 99 -24.85 -13.71 -0.98
N CYS A 100 -23.81 -13.46 -1.76
CA CYS A 100 -22.84 -12.40 -1.47
C CYS A 100 -23.43 -11.03 -1.81
N GLN A 101 -23.29 -10.07 -0.89
CA GLN A 101 -23.64 -8.68 -1.08
C GLN A 101 -22.50 -7.79 -0.58
N LEU A 102 -22.26 -6.67 -1.26
CA LEU A 102 -21.35 -5.66 -0.73
C LEU A 102 -22.08 -4.77 0.26
N GLU A 103 -21.49 -4.59 1.44
CA GLU A 103 -21.97 -3.65 2.45
C GLU A 103 -20.96 -2.53 2.66
N GLN A 104 -21.46 -1.30 2.70
CA GLN A 104 -20.69 -0.15 3.12
C GLN A 104 -20.50 -0.23 4.65
N VAL A 105 -19.27 -0.28 5.10
CA VAL A 105 -18.95 -0.26 6.54
C VAL A 105 -18.63 1.14 7.02
N GLN A 106 -18.82 1.37 8.31
CA GLN A 106 -18.31 2.56 8.97
C GLN A 106 -16.89 2.30 9.47
N CYS A 107 -15.97 3.16 9.09
CA CYS A 107 -14.58 3.12 9.47
C CYS A 107 -14.18 4.46 10.10
N ILE A 108 -13.08 4.47 10.86
CA ILE A 108 -12.64 5.67 11.60
C ILE A 108 -12.14 6.76 10.63
N ARG A 109 -11.62 6.37 9.44
CA ARG A 109 -11.04 7.28 8.45
C ARG A 109 -11.51 6.91 7.05
N ALA A 110 -12.15 7.85 6.36
CA ALA A 110 -12.57 7.68 4.98
C ALA A 110 -11.36 7.65 4.02
N PRO A 111 -11.48 6.98 2.85
CA PRO A 111 -12.66 6.25 2.37
C PRO A 111 -12.85 4.90 3.07
N CYS A 112 -14.11 4.54 3.39
CA CYS A 112 -14.45 3.22 3.93
C CYS A 112 -14.73 2.24 2.79
N PRO A 113 -13.80 1.31 2.47
CA PRO A 113 -14.03 0.33 1.43
C PRO A 113 -15.18 -0.60 1.83
N PRO A 114 -16.07 -0.98 0.90
CA PRO A 114 -17.13 -1.93 1.23
C PRO A 114 -16.55 -3.34 1.44
N VAL A 115 -17.32 -4.18 2.13
CA VAL A 115 -16.95 -5.57 2.44
C VAL A 115 -17.95 -6.54 1.84
N ALA A 116 -17.49 -7.75 1.46
CA ALA A 116 -18.37 -8.82 1.03
C ALA A 116 -19.01 -9.53 2.24
N VAL A 117 -20.33 -9.62 2.25
CA VAL A 117 -21.13 -10.25 3.31
C VAL A 117 -22.08 -11.27 2.71
N CYS A 118 -22.05 -12.50 3.21
CA CYS A 118 -23.02 -13.54 2.83
C CYS A 118 -24.33 -13.34 3.60
N LYS A 119 -25.44 -13.14 2.89
CA LYS A 119 -26.77 -12.98 3.49
C LYS A 119 -27.72 -14.09 3.07
N PRO A 120 -28.69 -14.48 3.92
CA PRO A 120 -29.72 -15.44 3.53
C PRO A 120 -30.45 -15.01 2.25
N ILE A 121 -30.63 -15.95 1.34
CA ILE A 121 -31.50 -15.75 0.18
C ILE A 121 -32.92 -15.62 0.74
N LYS A 122 -33.56 -14.47 0.53
CA LYS A 122 -34.98 -14.29 0.86
C LYS A 122 -35.81 -15.16 -0.09
N THR A 123 -35.98 -16.44 0.24
CA THR A 123 -37.01 -17.25 -0.41
C THR A 123 -38.37 -16.74 0.08
N PRO A 124 -39.31 -16.40 -0.82
CA PRO A 124 -40.68 -16.19 -0.39
C PRO A 124 -41.15 -17.48 0.29
N CYS A 125 -41.57 -17.40 1.55
CA CYS A 125 -42.24 -18.52 2.20
C CYS A 125 -43.46 -18.88 1.35
N THR A 126 -43.42 -20.01 0.64
CA THR A 126 -44.63 -20.62 0.09
C THR A 126 -45.51 -20.94 1.28
N LYS A 127 -46.65 -20.25 1.42
CA LYS A 127 -47.66 -20.59 2.41
C LYS A 127 -48.00 -22.06 2.19
N ARG A 128 -47.61 -22.92 3.13
CA ARG A 128 -48.00 -24.33 3.14
C ARG A 128 -49.51 -24.33 3.34
N VAL A 129 -50.27 -24.58 2.28
CA VAL A 129 -51.71 -24.77 2.37
C VAL A 129 -51.92 -26.00 3.24
N LEU A 130 -52.36 -25.78 4.48
CA LEU A 130 -52.77 -26.84 5.38
C LEU A 130 -54.00 -27.49 4.72
N ARG A 131 -53.82 -28.63 4.06
CA ARG A 131 -54.95 -29.43 3.57
C ARG A 131 -55.69 -29.93 4.81
N LYS A 132 -56.83 -29.32 5.10
CA LYS A 132 -57.79 -29.84 6.05
C LYS A 132 -58.36 -31.11 5.43
N THR A 133 -57.99 -32.27 5.94
CA THR A 133 -58.73 -33.51 5.70
C THR A 133 -59.99 -33.41 6.55
N ASP A 134 -61.05 -32.86 5.98
CA ASP A 134 -62.39 -33.07 6.51
C ASP A 134 -62.77 -34.51 6.13
N ASN A 135 -62.70 -35.42 7.10
CA ASN A 135 -63.29 -36.75 7.02
C ASN A 135 -64.80 -36.60 7.26
N GLU A 136 -65.56 -37.09 6.28
CA GLU A 136 -66.94 -37.63 6.32
C GLU A 136 -68.07 -36.79 6.92
#